data_AF-A0A1Y2A8K8-F1
#
_entry.id   AF-A0A1Y2A8K8-F1
#
_cell.length_a   1.000
_cell.length_b   1.000
_cell.length_c   1.000
_cell.angle_alpha   90.00
_cell.angle_beta   90.00
_cell.angle_gamma   90.00
#
_symmetry.space_group_name_H-M   'P 1'
#
loop_
_entity.id
_entity.type
_entity.pdbx_description
1 polymer ?
#
loop_
_entity_poly.entity_id
_entity_poly.type
_entity_poly.pdbx_seq_one_letter_code
_entity_poly.pdbx_strand_id
1 'polypeptide(L)'
;MARIATIYHQLHAKLRLRRWSPSGVADFVIQADDELATVIEQLPRHLQKDEMQSGQAEMDSEGQQSWVATQRTSLVMVLLYYRLAGHRILQAYWLEGSKNFARARSICLSSAMGVIQSASSAAVTFKRLRSYQKLLERVKSQNKLAREGLFMLQELKIKR
;
A
#
# COMPACT_ATOMS: atom_id res chain seq x y z
N MET A 1 4.16 -9.70 7.53
CA MET A 1 4.06 -9.95 6.07
C MET A 1 3.34 -11.25 5.72
N ALA A 2 3.66 -12.39 6.33
CA ALA A 2 2.93 -13.65 6.09
C ALA A 2 1.40 -13.50 6.29
N ARG A 3 0.96 -12.91 7.41
CA ARG A 3 -0.45 -12.61 7.67
C ARG A 3 -1.12 -11.78 6.56
N ILE A 4 -0.44 -10.75 6.06
CA ILE A 4 -0.93 -9.90 4.95
C ILE A 4 -1.16 -10.75 3.68
N ALA A 5 -0.19 -11.61 3.34
CA ALA A 5 -0.32 -12.51 2.20
C ALA A 5 -1.44 -13.54 2.39
N THR A 6 -1.62 -14.04 3.62
CA THR A 6 -2.72 -14.94 3.98
C THR A 6 -4.09 -14.29 3.77
N ILE A 7 -4.29 -13.07 4.27
CA ILE A 7 -5.54 -12.30 4.08
C ILE A 7 -5.87 -12.15 2.59
N TYR A 8 -4.87 -11.74 1.80
CA TYR A 8 -5.05 -11.60 0.36
C TYR A 8 -5.35 -12.94 -0.34
N HIS A 9 -4.68 -14.01 0.07
CA HIS A 9 -4.93 -15.34 -0.49
C HIS A 9 -6.34 -15.85 -0.13
N GLN A 10 -6.81 -15.60 1.10
CA GLN A 10 -8.16 -15.95 1.55
C GLN A 10 -9.22 -15.17 0.77
N LEU A 11 -9.00 -13.87 0.52
CA LEU A 11 -9.86 -13.08 -0.36
C LEU A 11 -9.96 -13.71 -1.76
N HIS A 12 -8.82 -14.03 -2.39
CA HIS A 12 -8.81 -14.68 -3.71
C HIS A 12 -9.46 -16.07 -3.70
N ALA A 13 -9.29 -16.84 -2.63
CA ALA A 13 -9.96 -18.13 -2.46
C ALA A 13 -11.49 -17.98 -2.41
N LYS A 14 -12.01 -17.00 -1.65
CA LYS A 14 -13.46 -16.67 -1.61
C LYS A 14 -13.98 -16.30 -3.00
N LEU A 15 -13.24 -15.48 -3.74
CA LEU A 15 -13.64 -14.98 -5.06
C LEU A 15 -13.60 -16.04 -6.18
N ARG A 16 -12.83 -17.12 -6.01
CA ARG A 16 -12.83 -18.24 -6.98
C ARG A 16 -14.17 -18.98 -7.06
N LEU A 17 -14.99 -18.87 -6.02
CA LEU A 17 -16.34 -19.41 -6.02
C LEU A 17 -17.22 -18.53 -6.94
N ARG A 18 -17.66 -19.07 -8.08
CA ARG A 18 -18.24 -18.30 -9.22
C ARG A 18 -19.67 -17.75 -9.01
N ARG A 19 -20.10 -17.44 -7.78
CA ARG A 19 -21.50 -17.01 -7.52
C ARG A 19 -21.60 -15.87 -6.50
N TRP A 20 -21.02 -14.72 -6.82
CA TRP A 20 -21.14 -13.53 -5.96
C TRP A 20 -21.77 -12.37 -6.72
N SER A 21 -22.68 -11.66 -6.06
CA SER A 21 -23.15 -10.37 -6.52
C SER A 21 -22.03 -9.33 -6.39
N PRO A 22 -22.08 -8.21 -7.15
CA PRO A 22 -21.12 -7.11 -6.98
C PRO A 22 -21.04 -6.59 -5.54
N SER A 23 -22.17 -6.58 -4.82
CA SER A 23 -22.21 -6.24 -3.39
C SER A 23 -21.46 -7.24 -2.52
N GLY A 24 -21.65 -8.55 -2.73
CA GLY A 24 -20.93 -9.58 -1.97
C GLY A 24 -19.42 -9.55 -2.22
N VAL A 25 -19.01 -9.26 -3.46
CA VAL A 25 -17.59 -9.03 -3.78
C VAL A 25 -17.05 -7.81 -3.03
N ALA A 26 -17.82 -6.72 -2.96
CA ALA A 26 -17.44 -5.53 -2.20
C ALA A 26 -17.29 -5.82 -0.71
N ASP A 27 -18.20 -6.60 -0.12
CA ASP A 27 -18.16 -6.98 1.29
C ASP A 27 -16.90 -7.80 1.61
N PHE A 28 -16.49 -8.73 0.74
CA PHE A 28 -15.24 -9.47 0.93
C PHE A 28 -14.00 -8.58 0.86
N VAL A 29 -14.00 -7.61 -0.06
CA VAL A 29 -12.89 -6.65 -0.19
C VAL A 29 -12.80 -5.76 1.05
N ILE A 30 -13.94 -5.27 1.56
CA ILE A 30 -14.00 -4.46 2.78
C ILE A 30 -13.54 -5.28 3.98
N GLN A 31 -14.04 -6.51 4.14
CA GLN A 31 -13.62 -7.41 5.22
C GLN A 31 -12.11 -7.66 5.19
N ALA A 32 -11.55 -7.94 4.02
CA ALA A 32 -10.11 -8.13 3.88
C ALA A 32 -9.33 -6.85 4.21
N ASP A 33 -9.86 -5.67 3.88
CA ASP A 33 -9.25 -4.39 4.24
C ASP A 33 -9.27 -4.13 5.76
N ASP A 34 -10.37 -4.47 6.42
CA ASP A 34 -10.49 -4.38 7.88
C ASP A 34 -9.50 -5.33 8.57
N GLU A 35 -9.37 -6.57 8.07
CA GLU A 35 -8.34 -7.50 8.54
C GLU A 35 -6.92 -6.93 8.35
N LEU A 36 -6.64 -6.26 7.23
CA LEU A 36 -5.37 -5.57 7.02
C LEU A 36 -5.17 -4.42 8.03
N ALA A 37 -6.23 -3.68 8.37
CA ALA A 37 -6.17 -2.63 9.39
C ALA A 37 -5.81 -3.21 10.77
N THR A 38 -6.40 -4.35 11.16
CA THR A 38 -6.03 -5.01 12.43
C THR A 38 -4.55 -5.43 12.47
N VAL A 39 -3.97 -5.81 11.33
CA VAL A 39 -2.53 -6.13 11.25
C VAL A 39 -1.69 -4.88 11.52
N ILE A 40 -2.13 -3.71 11.09
CA ILE A 40 -1.44 -2.43 11.34
C ILE A 40 -1.49 -2.09 12.83
N GLU A 41 -2.66 -2.21 13.46
CA GLU A 41 -2.85 -1.92 14.89
C GLU A 41 -2.01 -2.84 15.79
N GLN A 42 -1.80 -4.09 15.35
CA GLN A 42 -1.00 -5.08 16.08
C GLN A 42 0.50 -5.01 15.77
N LEU A 43 0.97 -4.02 15.01
CA LEU A 43 2.40 -3.87 14.75
C LEU A 43 3.15 -3.51 16.04
N PRO A 44 4.36 -4.07 16.26
CA PRO A 44 5.25 -3.64 17.33
C PRO A 44 5.51 -2.13 17.30
N ARG A 45 5.64 -1.50 18.47
CA ARG A 45 5.77 -0.03 18.62
C ARG A 45 6.89 0.58 17.77
N HIS A 46 8.06 -0.05 17.71
CA HIS A 46 9.20 0.39 16.88
C HIS A 46 8.93 0.39 15.36
N LEU A 47 7.86 -0.28 14.90
CA LEU A 47 7.39 -0.27 13.51
C LEU A 47 6.19 0.67 13.29
N GLN A 48 5.59 1.20 14.36
CA GLN A 48 4.53 2.19 14.31
C GLN A 48 5.08 3.58 14.00
N LYS A 49 4.25 4.47 13.45
CA LYS A 49 4.72 5.74 12.90
C LYS A 49 5.11 6.78 13.96
N ASP A 50 4.52 6.68 15.15
CA ASP A 50 4.39 7.80 16.09
C ASP A 50 5.62 8.07 16.97
N GLU A 51 6.57 7.14 17.13
CA GLU A 51 7.74 7.37 18.00
C GLU A 51 8.77 8.37 17.44
N MET A 52 8.73 8.71 16.15
CA MET A 52 9.71 9.62 15.54
C MET A 52 9.40 11.12 15.71
N GLN A 53 8.27 11.50 16.32
CA GLN A 53 7.94 12.91 16.58
C GLN A 53 8.26 13.35 18.01
N SER A 54 8.52 12.40 18.91
CA SER A 54 8.91 12.65 20.29
C SER A 54 10.44 12.65 20.42
N GLY A 55 11.04 13.82 20.27
CA GLY A 55 12.30 14.14 20.93
C GLY A 55 13.56 13.92 20.10
N GLN A 56 14.31 15.02 19.96
CA GLN A 56 15.74 15.02 19.72
C GLN A 56 16.44 14.07 20.70
N ALA A 57 16.87 12.90 20.24
CA ALA A 57 17.92 12.13 20.89
C ALA A 57 18.54 11.15 19.89
N GLU A 58 19.87 11.21 19.82
CA GLU A 58 20.76 10.18 19.30
C GLU A 58 21.01 10.17 17.80
N MET A 59 21.88 11.11 17.44
CA MET A 59 22.87 11.07 16.37
C MET A 59 23.87 9.87 16.48
N ASP A 60 23.57 8.79 17.21
CA ASP A 60 24.56 7.79 17.66
C ASP A 60 24.25 6.32 17.31
N SER A 61 23.45 6.03 16.27
CA SER A 61 23.20 4.63 15.84
C SER A 61 22.92 4.46 14.34
N GLU A 62 23.75 5.07 13.50
CA GLU A 62 23.61 5.03 12.02
C GLU A 62 23.61 3.60 11.43
N GLY A 63 24.19 2.61 12.11
CA GLY A 63 24.15 1.19 11.71
C GLY A 63 22.97 0.38 12.25
N GLN A 64 22.56 0.63 13.50
CA GLN A 64 21.58 -0.19 14.22
C GLN A 64 20.12 0.19 13.89
N GLN A 65 19.85 1.43 13.47
CA GLN A 65 18.49 1.90 13.17
C GLN A 65 18.10 1.80 11.69
N SER A 66 19.08 1.58 10.80
CA SER A 66 18.87 1.50 9.34
C SER A 66 18.00 0.31 8.91
N TRP A 67 18.15 -0.85 9.57
CA TRP A 67 17.33 -2.03 9.27
C TRP A 67 15.87 -1.83 9.70
N VAL A 68 15.62 -1.14 10.82
CA VAL A 68 14.26 -0.84 11.31
C VAL A 68 13.54 0.09 10.33
N ALA A 69 14.21 1.16 9.88
CA ALA A 69 13.67 2.06 8.86
C ALA A 69 13.38 1.33 7.53
N THR A 70 14.28 0.43 7.13
CA THR A 70 14.11 -0.41 5.93
C THR A 70 12.93 -1.37 6.07
N GLN A 71 12.79 -2.02 7.23
CA GLN A 71 11.67 -2.93 7.52
C GLN A 71 10.34 -2.19 7.57
N ARG A 72 10.28 -1.03 8.22
CA ARG A 72 9.09 -0.18 8.28
C ARG A 72 8.66 0.27 6.89
N THR A 73 9.60 0.73 6.07
CA THR A 73 9.31 1.08 4.67
C THR A 73 8.82 -0.14 3.88
N SER A 74 9.44 -1.30 4.08
CA SER A 74 9.05 -2.55 3.45
C SER A 74 7.62 -2.97 3.83
N LEU A 75 7.25 -2.83 5.10
CA LEU A 75 5.90 -3.11 5.59
C LEU A 75 4.86 -2.16 5.02
N VAL A 76 5.14 -0.85 5.01
CA VAL A 76 4.26 0.17 4.40
C VAL A 76 4.03 -0.14 2.93
N MET A 77 5.09 -0.42 2.18
CA MET A 77 4.99 -0.79 0.76
C MET A 77 4.12 -2.02 0.54
N VAL A 78 4.30 -3.07 1.34
CA VAL A 78 3.53 -4.31 1.23
C VAL A 78 2.06 -4.08 1.59
N LEU A 79 1.78 -3.37 2.67
CA LEU A 79 0.41 -3.04 3.09
C LEU A 79 -0.33 -2.23 2.03
N LEU A 80 0.28 -1.15 1.53
CA LEU A 80 -0.31 -0.31 0.49
C LEU A 80 -0.49 -1.09 -0.83
N TYR A 81 0.45 -1.97 -1.17
CA TYR A 81 0.33 -2.83 -2.34
C TYR A 81 -0.86 -3.78 -2.23
N TYR A 82 -1.02 -4.50 -1.12
CA TYR A 82 -2.13 -5.44 -0.96
C TYR A 82 -3.48 -4.74 -0.80
N ARG A 83 -3.51 -3.56 -0.19
CA ARG A 83 -4.70 -2.70 -0.14
C ARG A 83 -5.13 -2.25 -1.54
N LEU A 84 -4.18 -1.83 -2.37
CA LEU A 84 -4.40 -1.53 -3.78
C LEU A 84 -4.89 -2.77 -4.55
N ALA A 85 -4.19 -3.89 -4.42
CA ALA A 85 -4.48 -5.11 -5.17
C ALA A 85 -5.88 -5.67 -4.82
N GLY A 86 -6.28 -5.62 -3.54
CA GLY A 86 -7.60 -6.02 -3.08
C GLY A 86 -8.70 -5.13 -3.63
N HIS A 87 -8.58 -3.80 -3.46
CA HIS A 87 -9.63 -2.86 -3.92
C HIS A 87 -9.76 -2.79 -5.44
N ARG A 88 -8.70 -3.10 -6.19
CA ARG A 88 -8.74 -3.20 -7.66
C ARG A 88 -9.66 -4.31 -8.15
N ILE A 89 -9.97 -5.31 -7.34
CA ILE A 89 -10.95 -6.35 -7.71
C ILE A 89 -12.31 -5.72 -8.04
N LEU A 90 -12.63 -4.60 -7.39
CA LEU A 90 -13.86 -3.84 -7.64
C LEU A 90 -13.79 -2.94 -8.88
N GLN A 91 -12.67 -2.92 -9.61
CA GLN A 91 -12.49 -2.06 -10.78
C GLN A 91 -13.52 -2.31 -11.87
N ALA A 92 -13.94 -3.56 -12.05
CA ALA A 92 -14.98 -3.92 -13.02
C ALA A 92 -16.34 -3.24 -12.73
N TYR A 93 -16.58 -2.85 -11.47
CA TYR A 93 -17.84 -2.29 -11.00
C TYR A 93 -17.76 -0.77 -10.75
N TRP A 94 -16.63 -0.12 -11.03
CA TRP A 94 -16.42 1.31 -10.72
C TRP A 94 -17.42 2.28 -11.33
N LEU A 95 -18.02 1.93 -12.47
CA LEU A 95 -18.96 2.80 -13.19
C LEU A 95 -20.41 2.61 -12.72
N GLU A 96 -20.70 1.65 -11.83
CA GLU A 96 -22.06 1.36 -11.34
C GLU A 96 -22.58 2.40 -10.32
N GLY A 97 -21.84 3.48 -10.07
CA GLY A 97 -22.30 4.63 -9.27
C GLY A 97 -22.44 4.38 -7.76
N SER A 98 -22.15 3.17 -7.26
CA SER A 98 -22.20 2.87 -5.83
C SER A 98 -21.09 3.57 -5.04
N LYS A 99 -21.44 4.08 -3.85
CA LYS A 99 -20.51 4.71 -2.89
C LYS A 99 -19.31 3.81 -2.57
N ASN A 100 -19.52 2.50 -2.49
CA ASN A 100 -18.46 1.53 -2.19
C ASN A 100 -17.40 1.49 -3.30
N PHE A 101 -17.81 1.62 -4.56
CA PHE A 101 -16.88 1.59 -5.68
C PHE A 101 -16.12 2.91 -5.84
N ALA A 102 -16.78 4.05 -5.57
CA ALA A 102 -16.10 5.34 -5.51
C ALA A 102 -15.04 5.36 -4.39
N ARG A 103 -15.38 4.81 -3.20
CA ARG A 103 -14.43 4.63 -2.10
C ARG A 103 -13.26 3.73 -2.50
N ALA A 104 -13.54 2.58 -3.13
CA ALA A 104 -12.50 1.65 -3.60
C ALA A 104 -11.54 2.31 -4.60
N ARG A 105 -12.04 3.13 -5.53
CA ARG A 105 -11.21 3.91 -6.45
C ARG A 105 -10.30 4.91 -5.71
N SER A 106 -10.84 5.63 -4.73
CA SER A 106 -10.05 6.56 -3.90
C SER A 106 -8.94 5.84 -3.13
N ILE A 107 -9.27 4.70 -2.51
CA ILE A 107 -8.31 3.86 -1.79
C ILE A 107 -7.21 3.36 -2.73
N CYS A 108 -7.56 2.88 -3.93
CA CYS A 108 -6.59 2.46 -4.94
C CYS A 108 -5.65 3.62 -5.31
N LEU A 109 -6.18 4.81 -5.57
CA LEU A 109 -5.37 5.97 -5.96
C LEU A 109 -4.41 6.38 -4.83
N SER A 110 -4.94 6.55 -3.61
CA SER A 110 -4.14 6.92 -2.43
C SER A 110 -3.07 5.87 -2.13
N SER A 111 -3.42 4.59 -2.21
CA SER A 111 -2.47 3.49 -1.98
C SER A 111 -1.37 3.46 -3.04
N ALA A 112 -1.72 3.66 -4.31
CA ALA A 112 -0.74 3.73 -5.40
C ALA A 112 0.23 4.90 -5.21
N MET A 113 -0.29 6.09 -4.87
CA MET A 113 0.54 7.26 -4.56
C MET A 113 1.46 7.01 -3.36
N GLY A 114 0.96 6.38 -2.30
CA GLY A 114 1.75 6.05 -1.11
C GLY A 114 2.88 5.05 -1.41
N VAL A 115 2.62 4.01 -2.23
CA VAL A 115 3.65 3.08 -2.70
C VAL A 115 4.74 3.83 -3.47
N ILE A 116 4.31 4.68 -4.39
CA ILE A 116 5.22 5.47 -5.22
C ILE A 116 6.09 6.40 -4.35
N GLN A 117 5.48 7.15 -3.43
CA GLN A 117 6.18 8.06 -2.54
C GLN A 117 7.18 7.31 -1.65
N SER A 118 6.76 6.18 -1.08
CA SER A 118 7.62 5.34 -0.24
C SER A 118 8.81 4.78 -1.03
N ALA A 119 8.59 4.37 -2.28
CA ALA A 119 9.66 3.92 -3.16
C ALA A 119 10.63 5.05 -3.55
N SER A 120 10.12 6.25 -3.81
CA SER A 120 10.95 7.42 -4.15
C SER A 120 11.78 7.91 -2.97
N SER A 121 11.20 7.98 -1.77
CA SER A 121 11.90 8.40 -0.55
C SER A 121 12.98 7.41 -0.12
N ALA A 122 12.82 6.13 -0.46
CA ALA A 122 13.74 5.09 -0.04
C ALA A 122 14.69 4.63 -1.17
N ALA A 123 14.76 5.37 -2.28
CA ALA A 123 15.52 5.00 -3.48
C ALA A 123 17.01 4.69 -3.23
N VAL A 124 17.62 5.30 -2.21
CA VAL A 124 19.03 5.04 -1.82
C VAL A 124 19.18 3.68 -1.13
N THR A 125 18.28 3.35 -0.21
CA THR A 125 18.29 2.12 0.59
C THR A 125 17.84 0.89 -0.21
N PHE A 126 16.95 1.07 -1.20
CA PHE A 126 16.30 -0.02 -1.93
C PHE A 126 16.97 -0.41 -3.26
N LYS A 127 18.09 0.22 -3.66
CA LYS A 127 18.89 -0.25 -4.83
C LYS A 127 19.26 -1.74 -4.74
N ARG A 128 19.31 -2.32 -3.53
CA ARG A 128 19.59 -3.74 -3.30
C ARG A 128 18.42 -4.70 -3.57
N LEU A 129 17.17 -4.23 -3.68
CA LEU A 129 16.01 -5.12 -3.70
C LEU A 129 15.25 -5.06 -5.03
N ARG A 130 15.67 -5.89 -6.01
CA ARG A 130 15.03 -6.04 -7.34
C ARG A 130 13.52 -6.30 -7.30
N SER A 131 13.01 -6.88 -6.21
CA SER A 131 11.58 -7.16 -6.00
C SER A 131 10.72 -5.88 -5.95
N TYR A 132 11.24 -4.79 -5.38
CA TYR A 132 10.47 -3.54 -5.21
C TYR A 132 10.39 -2.74 -6.49
N GLN A 133 11.43 -2.79 -7.33
CA GLN A 133 11.37 -2.20 -8.66
C GLN A 133 10.29 -2.86 -9.51
N LYS A 134 10.17 -4.20 -9.45
CA LYS A 134 9.07 -4.93 -10.11
C LYS A 134 7.70 -4.54 -9.55
N LEU A 135 7.58 -4.36 -8.24
CA LEU A 135 6.33 -3.93 -7.61
C LEU A 135 5.95 -2.51 -8.07
N LEU A 136 6.91 -1.58 -8.09
CA LEU A 136 6.69 -0.21 -8.53
C LEU A 136 6.26 -0.16 -10.00
N GLU A 137 6.93 -0.89 -10.89
CA GLU A 137 6.53 -0.97 -12.30
C GLU A 137 5.14 -1.60 -12.47
N ARG A 138 4.83 -2.64 -11.67
CA ARG A 138 3.48 -3.20 -11.63
C ARG A 138 2.45 -2.16 -11.21
N VAL A 139 2.68 -1.41 -10.12
CA VAL A 139 1.75 -0.37 -9.64
C VAL A 139 1.58 0.75 -10.67
N LYS A 140 2.66 1.21 -11.32
CA LYS A 140 2.61 2.22 -12.39
C LYS A 140 1.83 1.75 -13.60
N SER A 141 2.07 0.52 -14.07
CA SER A 141 1.33 -0.06 -15.20
C SER A 141 -0.17 -0.21 -14.89
N GLN A 142 -0.47 -0.49 -13.62
CA GLN A 142 -1.81 -0.76 -13.14
C GLN A 142 -2.62 0.53 -12.87
N ASN A 143 -1.98 1.66 -12.56
CA ASN A 143 -2.65 2.91 -12.22
C ASN A 143 -2.09 4.08 -13.02
N LYS A 144 -2.49 4.20 -14.29
CA LYS A 144 -2.11 5.32 -15.17
C LYS A 144 -2.33 6.70 -14.52
N LEU A 145 -3.43 6.87 -13.78
CA LEU A 145 -3.73 8.10 -13.03
C LEU A 145 -2.75 8.37 -11.88
N ALA A 146 -2.29 7.33 -11.17
CA ALA A 146 -1.27 7.50 -10.13
C ALA A 146 0.10 7.88 -10.73
N ARG A 147 0.38 7.43 -11.96
CA ARG A 147 1.58 7.83 -12.72
C ARG A 147 1.52 9.30 -13.13
N GLU A 148 0.38 9.78 -13.59
CA GLU A 148 0.17 11.20 -13.93
C GLU A 148 0.24 12.10 -12.68
N GLY A 149 -0.33 11.66 -11.54
CA GLY A 149 -0.19 12.36 -10.26
C GLY A 149 1.27 12.43 -9.75
N LEU A 150 2.08 11.39 -9.99
CA LEU A 150 3.51 11.39 -9.68
C LEU A 150 4.26 12.42 -10.54
N PHE A 151 3.99 12.47 -11.84
CA PHE A 151 4.59 13.44 -12.75
C PHE A 151 4.33 14.88 -12.27
N MET A 152 3.09 15.16 -11.85
CA MET A 152 2.71 16.46 -11.26
C MET A 152 3.44 16.74 -9.93
N LEU A 153 3.60 15.76 -9.05
CA LEU A 153 4.34 15.94 -7.79
C LEU A 153 5.85 16.12 -8.00
N GLN A 154 6.43 15.52 -9.04
CA GLN A 154 7.83 15.74 -9.43
C GLN A 154 8.05 17.14 -10.02
N GLU A 155 7.17 17.57 -10.92
CA GLU A 155 7.13 18.95 -11.43
C GLU A 155 7.06 20.00 -10.31
N LEU A 156 6.23 19.77 -9.30
CA LEU A 156 6.07 20.68 -8.16
C LEU A 156 7.29 20.69 -7.22
N LYS A 157 8.05 19.59 -7.13
CA LYS A 157 9.31 19.53 -6.35
C LYS A 157 10.49 20.17 -7.08
N ILE A 158 10.45 20.26 -8.41
CA ILE A 158 11.49 20.92 -9.22
C ILE A 158 11.32 22.46 -9.23
N LYS A 159 10.12 22.95 -8.93
CA LYS A 159 9.78 24.39 -8.89
C LYS A 159 9.97 25.07 -7.52
N ARG A 160 10.51 24.38 -6.52
CA ARG A 160 10.88 24.92 -5.20
C ARG A 160 12.39 24.80 -5.00
#